data_AF-A0AAW2KWK1-F1
#
_entry.id   AF-A0AAW2KWK1-F1
#
_cell.length_a   1.000
_cell.length_b   1.000
_cell.length_c   1.000
_cell.angle_alpha   90.00
_cell.angle_beta   90.00
_cell.angle_gamma   90.00
#
_symmetry.space_group_name_H-M   'P 1'
#
loop_
_entity.id
_entity.type
_entity.pdbx_description
1 polymer ?
#
loop_
_entity_poly.entity_id
_entity_poly.type
_entity_poly.pdbx_seq_one_letter_code
_entity_poly.pdbx_strand_id
1 'polypeptide(L)'
;MVGLHENVTDALRLAKIYDWAYAAAGTVNQNYANILLLLLRLRQACDHPLLVKGFGSDPVGKVSSEMAKMLPKELLVNLLKQLETSLAICLVCRDPPENAVVTMCGHVFCYQCVSDYLTGEDNTCPAPECKEQLGADVVYSRSTLGDAYLMILVVIPLFHMIWSLHGMESRGREKAIVFSQWTSMLDLVEMSLKNSCINYRRLDGTMSIAARDKAVKEFNTDPEVDVMLMSLKAGNLGLNMVAACRVILLDLWWNPTTEDQAVDRAHRIGQTRPVTVSRLTIKDTVEDRILALQEEKRKMVASAFGEDQSGGHATRLTVEDLRFLFEGSEASGREDMNAAP
;
A
#
# COMPACT_ATOMS: atom_id res chain seq x y z
N MET A 1 -11.90 -13.80 -8.07
CA MET A 1 -10.98 -13.02 -8.91
C MET A 1 -11.67 -11.86 -9.64
N VAL A 2 -12.93 -12.00 -10.07
CA VAL A 2 -13.67 -10.94 -10.80
C VAL A 2 -13.87 -9.64 -9.98
N GLY A 3 -14.28 -9.73 -8.71
CA GLY A 3 -14.53 -8.53 -7.88
C GLY A 3 -13.27 -7.77 -7.37
N LEU A 4 -12.08 -8.39 -7.40
CA LEU A 4 -10.81 -7.73 -7.08
C LEU A 4 -10.34 -6.84 -8.24
N HIS A 5 -10.60 -7.28 -9.46
CA HIS A 5 -10.35 -6.47 -10.64
C HIS A 5 -11.25 -5.25 -10.59
N GLU A 6 -12.55 -5.39 -10.33
CA GLU A 6 -13.51 -4.28 -10.30
C GLU A 6 -13.16 -3.19 -9.27
N ASN A 7 -12.81 -3.51 -8.02
CA ASN A 7 -12.51 -2.48 -7.01
C ASN A 7 -11.20 -1.72 -7.25
N VAL A 8 -10.15 -2.38 -7.75
CA VAL A 8 -8.90 -1.71 -8.17
C VAL A 8 -9.15 -0.92 -9.45
N THR A 9 -9.93 -1.47 -10.38
CA THR A 9 -10.33 -0.76 -11.61
C THR A 9 -11.19 0.46 -11.29
N ASP A 10 -12.04 0.43 -10.26
CA ASP A 10 -12.91 1.55 -9.89
C ASP A 10 -12.16 2.64 -9.13
N ALA A 11 -11.20 2.29 -8.26
CA ALA A 11 -10.26 3.26 -7.70
C ALA A 11 -9.38 3.91 -8.77
N LEU A 12 -8.87 3.12 -9.72
CA LEU A 12 -8.10 3.61 -10.87
C LEU A 12 -8.97 4.39 -11.86
N ARG A 13 -10.25 4.05 -12.04
CA ARG A 13 -11.22 4.78 -12.87
C ARG A 13 -11.57 6.12 -12.25
N LEU A 14 -11.90 6.16 -10.95
CA LEU A 14 -12.12 7.40 -10.22
C LEU A 14 -10.88 8.30 -10.31
N ALA A 15 -9.70 7.73 -10.13
CA ALA A 15 -8.48 8.51 -10.19
C ALA A 15 -8.13 8.97 -11.62
N LYS A 16 -8.37 8.16 -12.66
CA LYS A 16 -8.34 8.59 -14.07
C LYS A 16 -9.37 9.70 -14.32
N ILE A 17 -10.53 9.65 -13.68
CA ILE A 17 -11.58 10.67 -13.81
C ILE A 17 -11.14 12.02 -13.22
N TYR A 18 -10.42 12.02 -12.10
CA TYR A 18 -9.87 13.25 -11.53
C TYR A 18 -8.60 13.72 -12.26
N ASP A 19 -7.82 12.82 -12.88
CA ASP A 19 -6.63 13.11 -13.70
C ASP A 19 -6.97 14.10 -14.85
N TRP A 20 -8.08 13.85 -15.56
CA TRP A 20 -8.47 14.67 -16.71
C TRP A 20 -9.17 15.98 -16.32
N ALA A 21 -9.88 16.04 -15.19
CA ALA A 21 -10.70 17.20 -14.84
C ALA A 21 -9.87 18.47 -14.59
N TYR A 22 -8.72 18.35 -13.93
CA TYR A 22 -7.84 19.49 -13.65
C TYR A 22 -6.94 19.85 -14.83
N ALA A 23 -6.44 18.85 -15.56
CA ALA A 23 -5.67 19.03 -16.78
C ALA A 23 -6.50 19.72 -17.88
N ALA A 24 -7.72 19.24 -18.14
CA ALA A 24 -8.62 19.83 -19.14
C ALA A 24 -9.08 21.25 -18.78
N ALA A 25 -9.12 21.58 -17.48
CA ALA A 25 -9.47 22.92 -17.01
C ALA A 25 -8.29 23.93 -17.07
N GLY A 26 -7.06 23.48 -17.35
CA GLY A 26 -5.88 24.35 -17.36
C GLY A 26 -5.51 24.96 -16.00
N THR A 27 -6.01 24.40 -14.90
CA THR A 27 -5.87 24.97 -13.54
C THR A 27 -4.78 24.28 -12.71
N VAL A 28 -3.85 23.58 -13.34
CA VAL A 28 -2.79 22.79 -12.67
C VAL A 28 -2.01 23.64 -11.66
N ASN A 29 -1.58 24.84 -12.06
CA ASN A 29 -0.84 25.76 -11.19
C ASN A 29 -1.66 26.28 -10.00
N GLN A 30 -2.97 26.44 -10.18
CA GLN A 30 -3.87 26.99 -9.16
C GLN A 30 -4.30 25.92 -8.13
N ASN A 31 -4.18 24.64 -8.47
CA ASN A 31 -4.61 23.50 -7.66
C ASN A 31 -3.46 22.58 -7.22
N TYR A 32 -2.23 23.08 -7.20
CA TYR A 32 -1.00 22.31 -6.97
C TYR A 32 -1.05 21.35 -5.76
N ALA A 33 -1.56 21.81 -4.62
CA ALA A 33 -1.69 20.99 -3.41
C ALA A 33 -2.70 19.84 -3.57
N ASN A 34 -3.83 20.09 -4.25
CA ASN A 34 -4.85 19.08 -4.53
C ASN A 34 -4.31 18.03 -5.50
N ILE A 35 -3.55 18.45 -6.51
CA ILE A 35 -2.91 17.58 -7.49
C ILE A 35 -1.88 16.67 -6.83
N LEU A 36 -1.02 17.20 -5.96
CA LEU A 36 -0.09 16.38 -5.18
C LEU A 36 -0.80 15.38 -4.27
N LEU A 37 -1.92 15.77 -3.67
CA LEU A 37 -2.73 14.87 -2.86
C LEU A 37 -3.35 13.75 -3.71
N LEU A 38 -3.90 14.07 -4.89
CA LEU A 38 -4.44 13.08 -5.82
C LEU A 38 -3.34 12.12 -6.30
N LEU A 39 -2.16 12.64 -6.66
CA LEU A 39 -0.99 11.84 -7.04
C LEU A 39 -0.57 10.89 -5.92
N LEU A 40 -0.55 11.38 -4.68
CA LEU A 40 -0.27 10.56 -3.51
C LEU A 40 -1.28 9.42 -3.38
N ARG A 41 -2.58 9.72 -3.48
CA ARG A 41 -3.66 8.71 -3.36
C ARG A 41 -3.60 7.69 -4.50
N LEU A 42 -3.32 8.13 -5.72
CA LEU A 42 -3.10 7.27 -6.89
C LEU A 42 -1.98 6.26 -6.64
N ARG A 43 -0.83 6.74 -6.19
CA ARG A 43 0.34 5.90 -5.90
C ARG A 43 0.08 4.93 -4.76
N GLN A 44 -0.57 5.39 -3.70
CA GLN A 44 -1.04 4.53 -2.61
C GLN A 44 -2.00 3.44 -3.09
N ALA A 45 -2.88 3.74 -4.04
CA ALA A 45 -3.81 2.77 -4.63
C ALA A 45 -3.08 1.71 -5.46
N CYS A 46 -1.97 2.08 -6.11
CA CYS A 46 -1.13 1.14 -6.85
C CYS A 46 -0.43 0.14 -5.90
N ASP A 47 -0.03 0.59 -4.72
CA ASP A 47 0.59 -0.30 -3.73
C ASP A 47 -0.41 -1.18 -2.98
N HIS A 48 -1.40 -0.55 -2.34
CA HIS A 48 -2.40 -1.28 -1.57
C HIS A 48 -3.62 -0.38 -1.29
N PRO A 49 -4.86 -0.86 -1.54
CA PRO A 49 -6.08 -0.06 -1.30
C PRO A 49 -6.19 0.53 0.13
N LEU A 50 -5.73 -0.22 1.13
CA LEU A 50 -5.63 0.24 2.53
C LEU A 50 -4.74 1.48 2.77
N LEU A 51 -3.87 1.86 1.83
CA LEU A 51 -3.05 3.07 1.95
C LEU A 51 -3.83 4.34 1.55
N VAL A 52 -4.84 4.20 0.70
CA VAL A 52 -5.67 5.31 0.19
C VAL A 52 -6.63 5.78 1.27
N LYS A 53 -7.19 4.82 2.02
CA LYS A 53 -7.99 5.11 3.19
C LYS A 53 -7.05 5.48 4.34
N GLY A 54 -7.27 6.62 4.97
CA GLY A 54 -6.64 6.85 6.27
C GLY A 54 -7.09 5.73 7.22
N PHE A 55 -6.19 5.22 8.05
CA PHE A 55 -6.60 4.62 9.32
C PHE A 55 -7.50 5.65 10.02
N GLY A 56 -8.83 5.52 9.91
CA GLY A 56 -9.70 6.60 10.36
C GLY A 56 -11.19 6.37 10.12
N SER A 57 -11.93 6.45 11.23
CA SER A 57 -13.38 6.57 11.38
C SER A 57 -14.24 5.42 10.86
N ASP A 58 -13.82 4.18 11.05
CA ASP A 58 -14.84 3.14 11.23
C ASP A 58 -15.58 3.46 12.55
N PRO A 59 -16.92 3.52 12.60
CA PRO A 59 -17.63 3.61 13.88
C PRO A 59 -17.30 2.42 14.79
N VAL A 60 -16.84 1.33 14.19
CA VAL A 60 -16.40 0.10 14.87
C VAL A 60 -15.04 0.30 15.56
N GLY A 61 -14.94 -0.12 16.82
CA GLY A 61 -13.74 0.00 17.65
C GLY A 61 -12.51 -0.75 17.11
N LYS A 62 -11.32 -0.40 17.63
CA LYS A 62 -10.03 -1.04 17.24
C LYS A 62 -10.08 -2.55 17.40
N VAL A 63 -10.61 -3.03 18.53
CA VAL A 63 -10.72 -4.46 18.88
C VAL A 63 -11.36 -5.28 17.76
N SER A 64 -12.47 -4.79 17.20
CA SER A 64 -13.15 -5.42 16.07
C SER A 64 -12.29 -5.46 14.80
N SER A 65 -11.50 -4.43 14.54
CA SER A 65 -10.55 -4.40 13.42
C SER A 65 -9.40 -5.40 13.59
N GLU A 66 -8.88 -5.56 14.81
CA GLU A 66 -7.87 -6.58 15.09
C GLU A 66 -8.44 -8.00 15.00
N MET A 67 -9.65 -8.22 15.52
CA MET A 67 -10.30 -9.54 15.45
C MET A 67 -10.67 -9.92 14.03
N ALA A 68 -11.14 -8.99 13.19
CA ALA A 68 -11.46 -9.25 11.79
C ALA A 68 -10.28 -9.85 11.02
N LYS A 69 -9.06 -9.39 11.31
CA LYS A 69 -7.82 -9.89 10.68
C LYS A 69 -7.48 -11.34 11.07
N MET A 70 -8.01 -11.83 12.18
CA MET A 70 -7.80 -13.20 12.67
C MET A 70 -8.90 -14.17 12.20
N LEU A 71 -9.94 -13.67 11.52
CA LEU A 71 -11.04 -14.51 11.06
C LEU A 71 -10.63 -15.39 9.87
N PRO A 72 -11.10 -16.64 9.80
CA PRO A 72 -10.93 -17.47 8.62
C PRO A 72 -11.55 -16.82 7.37
N LYS A 73 -10.90 -17.01 6.22
CA LYS A 73 -11.34 -16.44 4.93
C LYS A 73 -12.80 -16.76 4.59
N GLU A 74 -13.23 -18.00 4.82
CA GLU A 74 -14.60 -18.44 4.55
C GLU A 74 -15.61 -17.66 5.38
N LEU A 75 -15.29 -17.39 6.65
CA LEU A 75 -16.14 -16.65 7.55
C LEU A 75 -16.21 -15.16 7.15
N LEU A 76 -15.09 -14.55 6.77
CA LEU A 76 -15.06 -13.17 6.26
C LEU A 76 -15.93 -12.98 5.02
N VAL A 77 -15.87 -13.91 4.07
CA VAL A 77 -16.71 -13.88 2.86
C VAL A 77 -18.18 -14.00 3.22
N ASN A 78 -18.52 -14.91 4.15
CA ASN A 78 -19.89 -15.10 4.59
C ASN A 78 -20.44 -13.84 5.27
N LEU A 79 -19.68 -13.21 6.17
CA LEU A 79 -20.09 -11.98 6.87
C LEU A 79 -20.22 -10.79 5.91
N LEU A 80 -19.29 -10.62 4.96
CA LEU A 80 -19.40 -9.60 3.91
C LEU A 80 -20.67 -9.77 3.08
N LYS A 81 -21.00 -11.01 2.72
CA LYS A 81 -22.21 -11.32 1.95
C LYS A 81 -23.48 -10.92 2.71
N GLN A 82 -23.53 -11.07 4.03
CA GLN A 82 -24.68 -10.62 4.83
C GLN A 82 -24.86 -9.10 4.72
N LEU A 83 -23.77 -8.32 4.76
CA LEU A 83 -23.82 -6.86 4.60
C LEU A 83 -24.13 -6.40 3.17
N GLU A 84 -23.73 -7.18 2.15
CA GLU A 84 -23.94 -6.86 0.73
C GLU A 84 -25.28 -7.33 0.18
N THR A 85 -26.06 -8.07 0.97
CA THR A 85 -27.39 -8.52 0.57
C THR A 85 -28.29 -7.31 0.39
N SER A 86 -28.80 -7.12 -0.83
CA SER A 86 -29.62 -5.95 -1.23
C SER A 86 -30.93 -5.78 -0.45
N LEU A 87 -31.26 -6.74 0.42
CA LEU A 87 -32.44 -6.79 1.28
C LEU A 87 -32.06 -6.79 2.77
N ALA A 88 -30.83 -6.44 3.14
CA ALA A 88 -30.43 -6.36 4.54
C ALA A 88 -31.25 -5.29 5.26
N ILE A 89 -31.95 -5.69 6.32
CA ILE A 89 -32.77 -4.84 7.19
C ILE A 89 -32.22 -4.98 8.61
N CYS A 90 -32.11 -3.87 9.34
CA CYS A 90 -31.70 -3.90 10.74
C CYS A 90 -32.75 -4.66 11.57
N LEU A 91 -32.33 -5.69 12.32
CA LEU A 91 -33.26 -6.52 13.10
C LEU A 91 -33.81 -5.83 14.38
N VAL A 92 -33.31 -4.64 14.70
CA VAL A 92 -33.78 -3.83 15.84
C VAL A 92 -34.80 -2.78 15.37
N CYS A 93 -34.41 -1.85 14.47
CA CYS A 93 -35.31 -0.78 14.02
C CYS A 93 -36.19 -1.17 12.83
N ARG A 94 -35.91 -2.28 12.15
CA ARG A 94 -36.62 -2.76 10.96
C ARG A 94 -36.54 -1.85 9.73
N ASP A 95 -35.54 -0.96 9.70
CA ASP A 95 -35.21 -0.10 8.56
C ASP A 95 -33.93 -0.56 7.85
N PRO A 96 -33.68 -0.11 6.61
CA PRO A 96 -32.37 -0.26 5.98
C PRO A 96 -31.27 0.28 6.90
N PRO A 97 -30.20 -0.50 7.15
CA PRO A 97 -29.25 -0.18 8.21
C PRO A 97 -28.37 1.02 7.88
N GLU A 98 -28.40 2.04 8.74
CA GLU A 98 -27.44 3.15 8.72
C GLU A 98 -26.16 2.74 9.45
N ASN A 99 -24.99 2.97 8.82
CA ASN A 99 -23.69 2.46 9.30
C ASN A 99 -23.78 0.96 9.62
N ALA A 100 -24.13 0.16 8.61
CA ALA A 100 -24.40 -1.26 8.76
C ALA A 100 -23.22 -2.05 9.35
N VAL A 101 -23.52 -2.86 10.37
CA VAL A 101 -22.58 -3.77 11.02
C VAL A 101 -23.18 -5.17 11.13
N VAL A 102 -22.31 -6.18 11.16
CA VAL A 102 -22.66 -7.59 11.31
C VAL A 102 -21.98 -8.19 12.53
N THR A 103 -22.72 -9.01 13.28
CA THR A 103 -22.20 -9.77 14.43
C THR A 103 -21.56 -11.08 13.99
N MET A 104 -20.84 -11.76 14.88
CA MET A 104 -20.26 -13.09 14.61
C MET A 104 -21.31 -14.15 14.24
N CYS A 105 -22.52 -14.05 14.79
CA CYS A 105 -23.64 -14.92 14.44
C CYS A 105 -24.29 -14.59 13.08
N GLY A 106 -23.78 -13.60 12.34
CA GLY A 106 -24.20 -13.27 10.98
C GLY A 106 -25.41 -12.33 10.87
N HIS A 107 -25.84 -11.71 11.97
CA HIS A 107 -26.99 -10.80 11.98
C HIS A 107 -26.57 -9.36 11.73
N VAL A 108 -27.38 -8.62 10.96
CA VAL A 108 -27.09 -7.24 10.51
C VAL A 108 -27.92 -6.22 11.29
N PHE A 109 -27.26 -5.13 11.70
CA PHE A 109 -27.85 -4.03 12.48
C PHE A 109 -27.31 -2.67 12.03
N CYS A 110 -27.98 -1.59 12.43
CA CYS A 110 -27.35 -0.27 12.52
C CYS A 110 -26.34 -0.28 13.68
N TYR A 111 -25.19 0.38 13.53
CA TYR A 111 -24.20 0.47 14.61
C TYR A 111 -24.79 0.99 15.92
N GLN A 112 -25.57 2.08 15.86
CA GLN A 112 -26.22 2.66 17.04
C GLN A 112 -27.23 1.70 17.70
N CYS A 113 -27.95 0.89 16.92
CA CYS A 113 -28.95 -0.03 17.46
C CYS A 113 -28.33 -1.22 18.23
N VAL A 114 -27.11 -1.64 17.87
CA VAL A 114 -26.43 -2.75 18.54
C VAL A 114 -25.47 -2.28 19.63
N SER A 115 -25.00 -1.03 19.58
CA SER A 115 -24.06 -0.44 20.56
C SER A 115 -24.53 -0.59 22.01
N ASP A 116 -25.82 -0.40 22.27
CA ASP A 116 -26.39 -0.53 23.62
C ASP A 116 -26.31 -1.98 24.15
N TYR A 117 -26.34 -2.96 23.26
CA TYR A 117 -26.25 -4.39 23.60
C TYR A 117 -24.80 -4.87 23.74
N LEU A 118 -23.82 -4.14 23.19
CA LEU A 118 -22.39 -4.45 23.32
C LEU A 118 -21.78 -3.97 24.65
N THR A 119 -22.47 -3.08 25.36
CA THR A 119 -22.03 -2.46 26.61
C THR A 119 -22.87 -2.90 27.81
N GLY A 120 -23.91 -3.72 27.60
CA GLY A 120 -24.80 -4.25 28.63
C GLY A 120 -24.24 -5.49 29.36
N GLU A 121 -24.89 -5.90 30.47
CA GLU A 121 -24.41 -7.00 31.33
C GLU A 121 -24.46 -8.38 30.67
N ASP A 122 -25.43 -8.61 29.76
CA ASP A 122 -25.65 -9.92 29.13
C ASP A 122 -24.99 -10.08 27.74
N ASN A 123 -24.50 -8.99 27.13
CA ASN A 123 -23.88 -8.93 25.80
C ASN A 123 -24.51 -9.88 24.76
N THR A 124 -25.84 -9.99 24.71
CA THR A 124 -26.50 -10.99 23.87
C THR A 124 -26.97 -10.38 22.56
N CYS A 125 -26.94 -11.16 21.47
CA CYS A 125 -27.41 -10.70 20.17
C CYS A 125 -28.90 -10.29 20.21
N PRO A 126 -29.27 -9.08 19.74
CA PRO A 126 -30.66 -8.62 19.79
C PRO A 126 -31.55 -9.19 18.68
N ALA A 127 -31.04 -10.10 17.84
CA ALA A 127 -31.83 -10.75 16.81
C ALA A 127 -32.90 -11.69 17.42
N PRO A 128 -34.13 -11.72 16.88
CA PRO A 128 -35.15 -12.66 17.30
C PRO A 128 -34.63 -14.10 17.20
N GLU A 129 -34.85 -14.90 18.25
CA GLU A 129 -34.45 -16.32 18.32
C GLU A 129 -32.93 -16.57 18.39
N CYS A 130 -32.09 -15.54 18.36
CA CYS A 130 -30.65 -15.68 18.58
C CYS A 130 -30.31 -15.57 20.07
N LYS A 131 -29.49 -16.49 20.58
CA LYS A 131 -29.00 -16.50 21.97
C LYS A 131 -27.47 -16.49 22.07
N GLU A 132 -26.79 -16.13 20.99
CA GLU A 132 -25.34 -16.04 21.01
C GLU A 132 -24.87 -14.83 21.83
N GLN A 133 -23.81 -15.04 22.59
CA GLN A 133 -23.07 -14.00 23.28
C GLN A 133 -22.17 -13.27 22.29
N LEU A 134 -22.31 -11.95 22.26
CA LEU A 134 -21.43 -11.04 21.57
C LEU A 134 -20.19 -10.80 22.45
N GLY A 135 -19.02 -10.70 21.80
CA GLY A 135 -17.84 -10.16 22.48
C GLY A 135 -18.04 -8.67 22.76
N ALA A 136 -17.49 -8.19 23.88
CA ALA A 136 -17.54 -6.77 24.22
C ALA A 136 -16.95 -5.93 23.07
N ASP A 137 -17.77 -5.07 22.48
CA ASP A 137 -17.41 -4.19 21.35
C ASP A 137 -16.96 -4.95 20.07
N VAL A 138 -17.48 -6.17 19.84
CA VAL A 138 -17.14 -7.00 18.67
C VAL A 138 -18.29 -7.02 17.65
N VAL A 139 -18.21 -6.13 16.67
CA VAL A 139 -19.07 -6.08 15.47
C VAL A 139 -18.24 -5.67 14.28
N TYR A 140 -18.65 -6.02 13.07
CA TYR A 140 -17.83 -5.74 11.89
C TYR A 140 -18.61 -4.95 10.85
N SER A 141 -18.02 -3.85 10.36
CA SER A 141 -18.60 -3.11 9.25
C SER A 141 -18.07 -3.64 7.91
N ARG A 142 -18.64 -3.14 6.81
CA ARG A 142 -18.15 -3.46 5.46
C ARG A 142 -16.70 -3.01 5.27
N SER A 143 -16.31 -1.87 5.85
CA SER A 143 -14.91 -1.42 5.83
C SER A 143 -14.04 -2.38 6.63
N THR A 144 -14.41 -2.74 7.86
CA THR A 144 -13.61 -3.64 8.70
C THR A 144 -13.38 -5.01 8.04
N LEU A 145 -14.45 -5.64 7.53
CA LEU A 145 -14.36 -6.95 6.89
C LEU A 145 -13.73 -6.86 5.51
N GLY A 146 -14.04 -5.81 4.74
CA GLY A 146 -13.44 -5.57 3.44
C GLY A 146 -11.94 -5.37 3.57
N ASP A 147 -11.50 -4.62 4.57
CA ASP A 147 -10.10 -4.39 4.86
C ASP A 147 -9.40 -5.69 5.29
N ALA A 148 -9.99 -6.47 6.20
CA ALA A 148 -9.48 -7.79 6.58
C ALA A 148 -9.44 -8.78 5.40
N TYR A 149 -10.46 -8.77 4.54
CA TYR A 149 -10.52 -9.59 3.34
C TYR A 149 -9.51 -9.14 2.27
N LEU A 150 -9.28 -7.83 2.11
CA LEU A 150 -8.22 -7.25 1.30
C LEU A 150 -6.83 -7.58 1.87
N MET A 151 -6.66 -7.71 3.20
CA MET A 151 -5.42 -8.22 3.79
C MET A 151 -5.16 -9.68 3.40
N ILE A 152 -6.21 -10.50 3.31
CA ILE A 152 -6.11 -11.92 2.89
C ILE A 152 -5.92 -12.04 1.37
N LEU A 153 -6.49 -11.11 0.61
CA LEU A 153 -6.31 -10.98 -0.84
C LEU A 153 -5.14 -10.04 -1.11
N VAL A 154 -3.97 -10.56 -0.76
CA VAL A 154 -2.67 -10.03 -1.07
C VAL A 154 -2.63 -9.40 -2.47
N VAL A 155 -2.37 -8.08 -2.48
CA VAL A 155 -2.13 -7.28 -3.67
C VAL A 155 -1.05 -7.96 -4.50
N ILE A 156 -1.23 -7.97 -5.82
CA ILE A 156 -0.32 -8.55 -6.83
C ILE A 156 1.20 -8.38 -6.50
N PRO A 157 1.69 -7.25 -5.93
CA PRO A 157 3.09 -7.08 -5.52
C PRO A 157 3.55 -8.01 -4.39
N LEU A 158 2.72 -8.25 -3.36
CA LEU A 158 3.10 -9.09 -2.20
C LEU A 158 3.08 -10.58 -2.54
N PHE A 159 2.15 -11.04 -3.39
CA PHE A 159 2.17 -12.41 -3.91
C PHE A 159 3.40 -12.64 -4.77
N HIS A 160 3.75 -11.66 -5.63
CA HIS A 160 4.97 -11.70 -6.43
C HIS A 160 6.24 -11.62 -5.56
N MET A 161 6.23 -10.82 -4.49
CA MET A 161 7.31 -10.76 -3.51
C MET A 161 7.49 -12.12 -2.84
N ILE A 162 6.43 -12.70 -2.26
CA ILE A 162 6.49 -14.00 -1.59
C ILE A 162 6.86 -15.11 -2.57
N TRP A 163 6.36 -15.09 -3.80
CA TRP A 163 6.79 -16.01 -4.85
C TRP A 163 8.28 -15.86 -5.16
N SER A 164 8.75 -14.62 -5.30
CA SER A 164 10.16 -14.32 -5.47
C SER A 164 11.01 -14.73 -4.26
N LEU A 165 10.45 -14.73 -3.05
CA LEU A 165 11.11 -15.15 -1.83
C LEU A 165 11.15 -16.68 -1.70
N HIS A 166 10.06 -17.39 -1.99
CA HIS A 166 10.05 -18.87 -2.03
C HIS A 166 10.94 -19.43 -3.14
N GLY A 167 11.13 -18.72 -4.24
CA GLY A 167 12.12 -19.08 -5.26
C GLY A 167 13.56 -19.17 -4.72
N MET A 168 13.86 -18.49 -3.60
CA MET A 168 15.19 -18.51 -2.96
C MET A 168 15.51 -19.87 -2.34
N GLU A 169 14.50 -20.61 -1.88
CA GLU A 169 14.68 -21.93 -1.24
C GLU A 169 15.34 -22.97 -2.18
N SER A 170 15.21 -22.77 -3.50
CA SER A 170 15.82 -23.61 -4.53
C SER A 170 17.30 -23.33 -4.85
N ARG A 171 17.84 -22.17 -4.42
CA ARG A 171 19.22 -21.71 -4.72
C ARG A 171 20.09 -21.51 -3.46
N GLY A 172 19.57 -21.87 -2.29
CA GLY A 172 20.19 -21.63 -0.99
C GLY A 172 19.55 -20.42 -0.29
N ARG A 173 19.70 -20.33 1.04
CA ARG A 173 19.07 -19.26 1.87
C ARG A 173 19.65 -17.88 1.53
N GLU A 174 19.01 -17.20 0.58
CA GLU A 174 19.33 -15.83 0.21
C GLU A 174 18.70 -14.85 1.20
N LYS A 175 19.19 -13.61 1.27
CA LYS A 175 18.55 -12.55 2.06
C LYS A 175 18.08 -11.42 1.15
N ALA A 176 16.94 -10.84 1.50
CA ALA A 176 16.31 -9.76 0.75
C ALA A 176 16.15 -8.49 1.58
N ILE A 177 16.30 -7.33 0.94
CA ILE A 177 15.86 -6.05 1.48
C ILE A 177 14.60 -5.64 0.73
N VAL A 178 13.56 -5.29 1.47
CA VAL A 178 12.30 -4.81 0.94
C VAL A 178 12.14 -3.35 1.35
N PHE A 179 12.07 -2.47 0.37
CA PHE A 179 11.91 -1.03 0.55
C PHE A 179 10.49 -0.59 0.25
N SER A 180 9.99 0.33 1.08
CA SER A 180 8.79 1.10 0.78
C SER A 180 8.93 2.55 1.28
N GLN A 181 8.34 3.52 0.59
CA GLN A 181 8.21 4.88 1.11
C GLN A 181 7.12 5.00 2.18
N TRP A 182 6.18 4.05 2.23
CA TRP A 182 5.03 4.06 3.13
C TRP A 182 5.23 3.08 4.29
N THR A 183 5.39 3.59 5.52
CA THR A 183 5.54 2.72 6.70
C THR A 183 4.32 1.83 6.93
N SER A 184 3.12 2.31 6.59
CA SER A 184 1.90 1.51 6.61
C SER A 184 1.95 0.34 5.63
N MET A 185 2.62 0.46 4.49
CA MET A 185 2.83 -0.67 3.58
C MET A 185 3.78 -1.70 4.19
N LEU A 186 4.83 -1.24 4.90
CA LEU A 186 5.69 -2.15 5.67
C LEU A 186 4.90 -2.91 6.73
N ASP A 187 3.95 -2.28 7.42
CA ASP A 187 3.08 -2.94 8.40
C ASP A 187 2.25 -4.09 7.76
N LEU A 188 1.75 -3.88 6.54
CA LEU A 188 1.02 -4.91 5.78
C LEU A 188 1.95 -6.07 5.39
N VAL A 189 3.17 -5.76 4.95
CA VAL A 189 4.19 -6.76 4.61
C VAL A 189 4.61 -7.56 5.83
N GLU A 190 4.79 -6.93 6.99
CA GLU A 190 5.10 -7.61 8.25
C GLU A 190 4.07 -8.67 8.59
N MET A 191 2.78 -8.35 8.45
CA MET A 191 1.72 -9.32 8.69
C MET A 191 1.82 -10.50 7.73
N SER A 192 2.09 -10.24 6.45
CA SER A 192 2.25 -11.28 5.45
C SER A 192 3.46 -12.18 5.70
N LEU A 193 4.58 -11.61 6.15
CA LEU A 193 5.79 -12.37 6.51
C LEU A 193 5.55 -13.25 7.74
N LYS A 194 4.87 -12.72 8.78
CA LYS A 194 4.49 -13.49 9.97
C LYS A 194 3.61 -14.68 9.63
N ASN A 195 2.59 -14.47 8.80
CA ASN A 195 1.68 -15.54 8.37
C ASN A 195 2.38 -16.62 7.54
N SER A 196 3.48 -16.26 6.87
CA SER A 196 4.31 -17.19 6.09
C SER A 196 5.48 -17.77 6.89
N CYS A 197 5.56 -17.50 8.19
CA CYS A 197 6.66 -17.91 9.06
C CYS A 197 8.05 -17.44 8.56
N ILE A 198 8.12 -16.32 7.86
CA ILE A 198 9.38 -15.74 7.37
C ILE A 198 9.93 -14.79 8.42
N ASN A 199 11.16 -15.06 8.86
CA ASN A 199 11.84 -14.25 9.84
C ASN A 199 12.36 -12.95 9.20
N TYR A 200 12.04 -11.83 9.84
CA TYR A 200 12.40 -10.52 9.32
C TYR A 200 12.92 -9.59 10.41
N ARG A 201 13.55 -8.50 9.99
CA ARG A 201 13.82 -7.31 10.81
C ARG A 201 13.28 -6.07 10.11
N ARG A 202 12.95 -5.05 10.89
CA ARG A 202 12.44 -3.77 10.40
C ARG A 202 13.44 -2.66 10.72
N LEU A 203 13.53 -1.67 9.85
CA LEU A 203 14.33 -0.47 10.03
C LEU A 203 13.59 0.74 9.45
N ASP A 204 13.03 1.58 10.31
CA ASP A 204 12.41 2.85 9.90
C ASP A 204 12.78 4.02 10.83
N GLY A 205 12.10 5.16 10.63
CA GLY A 205 12.33 6.39 11.39
C GLY A 205 11.83 6.36 12.83
N THR A 206 11.04 5.35 13.22
CA THR A 206 10.46 5.26 14.57
C THR A 206 11.39 4.57 15.58
N MET A 207 12.43 3.89 15.09
CA MET A 207 13.35 3.12 15.92
C MET A 207 14.44 3.97 16.57
N SER A 208 14.84 3.60 17.79
CA SER A 208 16.03 4.13 18.43
C SER A 208 17.30 3.69 17.70
N ILE A 209 18.40 4.44 17.89
CA ILE A 209 19.71 4.12 17.30
C ILE A 209 20.15 2.72 17.72
N ALA A 210 20.01 2.37 19.00
CA ALA A 210 20.38 1.04 19.52
C ALA A 210 19.55 -0.08 18.88
N ALA A 211 18.24 0.12 18.69
CA ALA A 211 17.38 -0.87 18.02
C ALA A 211 17.74 -1.02 16.54
N ARG A 212 18.09 0.07 15.87
CA ARG A 212 18.56 0.08 14.48
C ARG A 212 19.85 -0.72 14.32
N ASP A 213 20.85 -0.47 15.16
CA ASP A 213 22.14 -1.15 15.11
C ASP A 213 21.98 -2.65 15.40
N LYS A 214 21.11 -3.01 16.35
CA LYS A 214 20.74 -4.39 16.62
C LYS A 214 20.12 -5.06 15.40
N ALA A 215 19.13 -4.43 14.76
CA ALA A 215 18.47 -4.99 13.57
C ALA A 215 19.44 -5.19 12.40
N VAL A 216 20.33 -4.22 12.14
CA VAL A 216 21.37 -4.31 11.10
C VAL A 216 22.34 -5.47 11.39
N LYS A 217 22.77 -5.60 12.66
CA LYS A 217 23.67 -6.67 13.07
C LYS A 217 23.01 -8.03 12.89
N GLU A 218 21.81 -8.21 13.42
CA GLU A 218 21.05 -9.46 13.30
C GLU A 218 20.82 -9.83 11.84
N PHE A 219 20.42 -8.88 10.99
CA PHE A 219 20.25 -9.16 9.57
C PHE A 219 21.55 -9.60 8.87
N ASN A 220 22.71 -9.05 9.24
CA ASN A 220 23.98 -9.45 8.62
C ASN A 220 24.54 -10.77 9.18
N THR A 221 24.30 -11.10 10.46
CA THR A 221 24.98 -12.23 11.12
C THR A 221 24.09 -13.43 11.42
N ASP A 222 22.79 -13.23 11.64
CA ASP A 222 21.86 -14.30 12.04
C ASP A 222 21.34 -15.02 10.80
N PRO A 223 21.67 -16.31 10.56
CA PRO A 223 21.20 -17.04 9.39
C PRO A 223 19.68 -17.25 9.38
N GLU A 224 19.01 -17.10 10.52
CA GLU A 224 17.56 -17.25 10.60
C GLU A 224 16.79 -16.04 10.07
N VAL A 225 17.43 -14.88 9.91
CA VAL A 225 16.75 -13.68 9.38
C VAL A 225 16.85 -13.62 7.86
N ASP A 226 15.72 -13.76 7.18
CA ASP A 226 15.65 -13.81 5.71
C ASP A 226 15.40 -12.43 5.07
N VAL A 227 14.62 -11.57 5.75
CA VAL A 227 14.15 -10.30 5.17
C VAL A 227 14.48 -9.10 6.06
N MET A 228 14.93 -8.00 5.45
CA MET A 228 14.98 -6.67 6.08
C MET A 228 13.93 -5.77 5.43
N LEU A 229 12.96 -5.30 6.22
CA LEU A 229 12.01 -4.27 5.84
C LEU A 229 12.59 -2.89 6.16
N MET A 230 12.67 -2.02 5.17
CA MET A 230 13.24 -0.68 5.34
C MET A 230 12.34 0.40 4.75
N SER A 231 12.19 1.51 5.46
CA SER A 231 11.65 2.69 4.81
C SER A 231 12.68 3.27 3.84
N LEU A 232 12.24 3.74 2.68
CA LEU A 232 13.16 4.27 1.65
C LEU A 232 14.02 5.41 2.19
N LYS A 233 13.44 6.27 3.04
CA LYS A 233 14.18 7.36 3.71
C LYS A 233 15.24 6.87 4.68
N ALA A 234 15.00 5.75 5.38
CA ALA A 234 16.00 5.16 6.27
C ALA A 234 17.15 4.48 5.50
N GLY A 235 16.96 4.19 4.20
CA GLY A 235 18.00 3.70 3.31
C GLY A 235 19.18 4.68 3.12
N ASN A 236 18.99 5.98 3.38
CA ASN A 236 20.01 7.01 3.16
C ASN A 236 21.02 7.16 4.32
N LEU A 237 20.94 6.32 5.35
CA LEU A 237 21.73 6.44 6.58
C LEU A 237 23.15 5.87 6.53
N GLY A 238 23.71 5.58 5.36
CA GLY A 238 25.08 5.09 5.28
C GLY A 238 25.29 3.59 5.58
N LEU A 239 24.20 2.84 5.82
CA LEU A 239 24.24 1.45 6.32
C LEU A 239 24.91 0.45 5.36
N ASN A 240 25.44 -0.64 5.90
CA ASN A 240 26.04 -1.75 5.14
C ASN A 240 25.18 -3.02 5.28
N MET A 241 24.64 -3.50 4.16
CA MET A 241 23.71 -4.63 4.10
C MET A 241 24.14 -5.68 3.05
N VAL A 242 25.45 -5.89 2.89
CA VAL A 242 26.04 -6.84 1.91
C VAL A 242 25.57 -8.29 2.08
N ALA A 243 24.96 -8.65 3.22
CA ALA A 243 24.34 -9.96 3.39
C ALA A 243 23.15 -10.18 2.43
N ALA A 244 22.49 -9.11 1.98
CA ALA A 244 21.41 -9.18 1.01
C ALA A 244 21.94 -9.26 -0.43
N CYS A 245 21.39 -10.17 -1.23
CA CYS A 245 21.65 -10.24 -2.67
C CYS A 245 20.40 -9.95 -3.51
N ARG A 246 19.27 -9.67 -2.84
CA ARG A 246 18.02 -9.27 -3.48
C ARG A 246 17.52 -7.97 -2.86
N VAL A 247 17.11 -7.03 -3.71
CA VAL A 247 16.47 -5.78 -3.31
C VAL A 247 15.13 -5.69 -4.01
N ILE A 248 14.06 -5.49 -3.25
CA ILE A 248 12.70 -5.37 -3.74
C ILE A 248 12.20 -3.97 -3.38
N LEU A 249 11.87 -3.18 -4.40
CA LEU A 249 11.23 -1.88 -4.26
C LEU A 249 9.73 -2.10 -4.46
N LEU A 250 8.96 -1.98 -3.38
CA LEU A 250 7.50 -2.12 -3.43
C LEU A 250 6.86 -0.98 -4.19
N ASP A 251 7.46 0.21 -4.08
CA ASP A 251 6.95 1.44 -4.64
C ASP A 251 8.08 2.28 -5.24
N LEU A 252 7.73 3.05 -6.27
CA LEU A 252 8.66 3.91 -6.97
C LEU A 252 8.80 5.27 -6.29
N TRP A 253 9.98 5.88 -6.38
CA TRP A 253 10.23 7.26 -5.97
C TRP A 253 10.57 8.14 -7.17
N TRP A 254 10.06 9.37 -7.24
CA TRP A 254 10.29 10.23 -8.42
C TRP A 254 11.76 10.65 -8.62
N ASN A 255 12.59 10.58 -7.57
CA ASN A 255 14.02 10.85 -7.66
C ASN A 255 14.81 9.52 -7.77
N PRO A 256 15.34 9.16 -8.95
CA PRO A 256 16.03 7.88 -9.15
C PRO A 256 17.24 7.71 -8.23
N THR A 257 17.96 8.80 -7.93
CA THR A 257 19.16 8.74 -7.07
C THR A 257 18.87 8.26 -5.65
N THR A 258 17.64 8.47 -5.15
CA THR A 258 17.24 7.97 -3.82
C THR A 258 17.10 6.44 -3.83
N GLU A 259 16.57 5.88 -4.92
CA GLU A 259 16.51 4.42 -5.08
C GLU A 259 17.89 3.82 -5.28
N ASP A 260 18.72 4.45 -6.11
CA ASP A 260 20.07 3.98 -6.39
C ASP A 260 20.90 3.93 -5.09
N GLN A 261 20.82 4.97 -4.25
CA GLN A 261 21.47 4.98 -2.93
C GLN A 261 20.93 3.92 -1.95
N ALA A 262 19.67 3.51 -2.10
CA ALA A 262 19.09 2.43 -1.31
C ALA A 262 19.58 1.06 -1.79
N VAL A 263 19.69 0.87 -3.10
CA VAL A 263 20.27 -0.34 -3.73
C VAL A 263 21.75 -0.50 -3.39
N ASP A 264 22.51 0.60 -3.37
CA ASP A 264 23.94 0.65 -3.01
C ASP A 264 24.22 0.17 -1.57
N ARG A 265 23.19 -0.01 -0.73
CA ARG A 265 23.34 -0.64 0.60
C ARG A 265 23.65 -2.12 0.50
N ALA A 266 23.11 -2.80 -0.52
CA ALA A 266 23.36 -4.20 -0.82
C ALA A 266 24.46 -4.37 -1.87
N HIS A 267 24.47 -3.53 -2.91
CA HIS A 267 25.49 -3.50 -3.96
C HIS A 267 26.68 -2.65 -3.53
N ARG A 268 27.43 -3.15 -2.53
CA ARG A 268 28.56 -2.44 -1.90
C ARG A 268 29.81 -3.30 -1.85
N ILE A 269 30.96 -2.65 -1.61
CA ILE A 269 32.22 -3.32 -1.32
C ILE A 269 32.02 -4.34 -0.18
N GLY A 270 32.34 -5.60 -0.45
CA GLY A 270 32.09 -6.74 0.45
C GLY A 270 30.98 -7.69 -0.04
N GLN A 271 30.20 -7.29 -1.04
CA GLN A 271 29.27 -8.19 -1.73
C GLN A 271 30.03 -9.17 -2.62
N THR A 272 29.72 -10.46 -2.49
CA THR A 272 30.32 -11.54 -3.30
C THR A 272 29.34 -12.19 -4.27
N ARG A 273 28.04 -11.88 -4.15
CA ARG A 273 26.97 -12.40 -5.01
C ARG A 273 26.40 -11.31 -5.90
N PRO A 274 25.90 -11.65 -7.11
CA PRO A 274 25.19 -10.67 -7.94
C PRO A 274 23.95 -10.15 -7.21
N VAL A 275 23.78 -8.84 -7.17
CA VAL A 275 22.60 -8.20 -6.54
C VAL A 275 21.49 -8.08 -7.57
N THR A 276 20.34 -8.69 -7.29
CA THR A 276 19.14 -8.58 -8.13
C THR A 276 18.21 -7.52 -7.56
N VAL A 277 17.86 -6.52 -8.38
CA VAL A 277 16.89 -5.47 -8.01
C VAL A 277 15.57 -5.72 -8.73
N SER A 278 14.47 -5.79 -7.98
CA SER A 278 13.11 -5.92 -8.51
C SER A 278 12.31 -4.69 -8.14
N ARG A 279 11.72 -4.02 -9.13
CA ARG A 279 10.77 -2.92 -8.94
C ARG A 279 9.38 -3.45 -9.25
N LEU A 280 8.46 -3.30 -8.32
CA LEU A 280 7.08 -3.70 -8.51
C LEU A 280 6.30 -2.49 -9.02
N THR A 281 5.60 -2.66 -10.13
CA THR A 281 4.80 -1.59 -10.74
C THR A 281 3.52 -2.18 -11.35
N ILE A 282 2.48 -1.35 -11.42
CA ILE A 282 1.22 -1.65 -12.09
C ILE A 282 1.20 -0.93 -13.43
N LYS A 283 1.07 -1.72 -14.50
CA LYS A 283 0.94 -1.23 -15.87
C LYS A 283 -0.33 -0.40 -16.06
N ASP A 284 -0.28 0.52 -17.01
CA ASP A 284 -1.34 1.44 -17.41
C ASP A 284 -1.80 2.37 -16.27
N THR A 285 -0.85 2.74 -15.39
CA THR A 285 -1.06 3.64 -14.23
C THR A 285 -0.06 4.79 -14.18
N VAL A 286 -0.16 5.61 -13.13
CA VAL A 286 0.81 6.68 -12.86
C VAL A 286 2.24 6.16 -12.66
N GLU A 287 2.42 4.89 -12.30
CA GLU A 287 3.74 4.31 -12.07
C GLU A 287 4.58 4.21 -13.34
N ASP A 288 3.95 3.94 -14.49
CA ASP A 288 4.66 3.95 -15.79
C ASP A 288 5.18 5.35 -16.11
N ARG A 289 4.39 6.39 -15.78
CA ARG A 289 4.79 7.79 -15.94
C ARG A 289 5.94 8.15 -14.99
N ILE A 290 5.94 7.61 -13.77
CA ILE A 290 7.05 7.79 -12.82
C ILE A 290 8.33 7.11 -13.34
N LEU A 291 8.25 5.91 -13.91
CA LEU A 291 9.40 5.25 -14.53
C LEU A 291 9.98 6.07 -15.68
N ALA A 292 9.13 6.58 -16.56
CA ALA A 292 9.55 7.45 -17.66
C ALA A 292 10.22 8.73 -17.14
N LEU A 293 9.65 9.34 -16.09
CA LEU A 293 10.23 10.51 -15.43
C LEU A 293 11.60 10.22 -14.83
N GLN A 294 11.76 9.08 -14.16
CA GLN A 294 13.06 8.67 -13.61
C GLN A 294 14.10 8.51 -14.72
N GLU A 295 13.74 7.89 -15.84
CA GLU A 295 14.64 7.70 -16.97
C GLU A 295 15.08 9.04 -17.57
N GLU A 296 14.16 9.98 -17.73
CA GLU A 296 14.48 11.33 -18.19
C GLU A 296 15.42 12.05 -17.20
N LYS A 297 15.16 11.93 -15.90
CA LYS A 297 16.04 12.48 -14.87
C LYS A 297 17.42 11.84 -14.86
N ARG A 298 17.53 10.53 -15.09
CA ARG A 298 18.83 9.85 -15.24
C ARG A 298 19.59 10.37 -16.46
N LYS A 299 18.92 10.56 -17.60
CA LYS A 299 19.53 11.13 -18.81
C LYS A 299 20.03 12.55 -18.59
N MET A 300 19.21 13.42 -17.99
CA MET A 300 19.60 14.79 -17.68
C MET A 300 20.84 14.85 -16.79
N VAL A 301 20.89 14.04 -15.74
CA VAL A 301 22.06 13.95 -14.86
C VAL A 301 23.28 13.43 -15.62
N ALA A 302 23.13 12.39 -16.45
CA ALA A 302 24.22 11.85 -17.27
C ALA A 302 24.76 12.89 -18.29
N SER A 303 23.90 13.71 -18.88
CA SER A 303 24.29 14.80 -19.79
C SER A 303 24.89 16.01 -19.07
N ALA A 304 24.50 16.27 -17.82
CA ALA A 304 24.98 17.41 -17.04
C ALA A 304 26.42 17.23 -16.52
N PHE A 305 26.97 16.01 -16.56
CA PHE A 305 28.40 15.78 -16.31
C PHE A 305 29.32 16.35 -17.43
N GLY A 306 28.76 17.09 -18.39
CA GLY A 306 29.49 17.86 -19.40
C GLY A 306 29.59 19.37 -19.14
N GLU A 307 28.74 20.00 -18.33
CA GLU A 307 28.77 21.46 -18.08
C GLU A 307 27.98 21.84 -16.81
N ASP A 308 28.60 22.66 -15.94
CA ASP A 308 28.14 23.06 -14.60
C ASP A 308 26.75 23.73 -14.59
N GLN A 309 25.67 22.95 -14.42
CA GLN A 309 24.37 23.46 -13.99
C GLN A 309 23.88 22.73 -12.73
N SER A 310 24.08 23.39 -11.59
CA SER A 310 23.32 23.31 -10.33
C SER A 310 22.46 22.04 -10.11
N GLY A 311 23.06 20.99 -9.54
CA GLY A 311 22.44 19.69 -9.22
C GLY A 311 21.22 19.70 -8.26
N GLY A 312 20.70 20.88 -7.88
CA GLY A 312 19.51 21.04 -7.05
C GLY A 312 18.18 20.86 -7.80
N HIS A 313 18.13 21.12 -9.11
CA HIS A 313 16.87 21.01 -9.89
C HIS A 313 16.49 19.57 -10.24
N ALA A 314 17.45 18.68 -10.47
CA ALA A 314 17.19 17.28 -10.84
C ALA A 314 16.54 16.44 -9.72
N THR A 315 16.64 16.86 -8.46
CA THR A 315 16.19 16.08 -7.29
C THR A 315 14.76 16.41 -6.85
N ARG A 316 14.22 17.58 -7.22
CA ARG A 316 12.87 18.02 -6.86
C ARG A 316 11.88 17.73 -7.99
N LEU A 317 10.61 17.66 -7.64
CA LEU A 317 9.53 17.56 -8.61
C LEU A 317 9.18 18.98 -9.08
N THR A 318 9.24 19.22 -10.38
CA THR A 318 8.86 20.51 -10.99
C THR A 318 7.39 20.55 -11.37
N VAL A 319 6.91 21.71 -11.79
CA VAL A 319 5.53 21.86 -12.32
C VAL A 319 5.39 21.08 -13.63
N GLU A 320 6.42 21.11 -14.48
CA GLU A 320 6.47 20.36 -15.73
C GLU A 320 6.44 18.84 -15.48
N ASP A 321 7.17 18.35 -14.47
CA ASP A 321 7.12 16.95 -14.06
C ASP A 321 5.70 16.55 -13.65
N LEU A 322 5.02 17.41 -12.88
CA LEU A 322 3.63 17.16 -12.46
C LEU A 322 2.67 17.16 -13.64
N ARG A 323 2.84 18.11 -14.57
CA ARG A 323 2.05 18.15 -15.80
C ARG A 323 2.20 16.85 -16.57
N PHE A 324 3.42 16.38 -16.76
CA PHE A 324 3.71 15.09 -17.41
C PHE A 324 3.09 13.90 -16.67
N LEU A 325 3.17 13.88 -15.34
CA LEU A 325 2.60 12.81 -14.50
C LEU A 325 1.06 12.76 -14.52
N PHE A 326 0.36 13.80 -14.97
CA PHE A 326 -1.10 13.86 -15.02
C PHE A 326 -1.64 13.81 -16.47
N GLU A 327 -1.03 14.57 -17.39
CA GLU A 327 -1.51 14.70 -18.78
C GLU A 327 -1.08 13.53 -19.67
N GLY A 328 0.01 12.85 -19.33
CA GLY A 328 0.65 11.90 -20.25
C GLY A 328 1.18 12.58 -21.52
N SER A 329 1.90 11.83 -22.36
CA SER A 329 2.53 12.34 -23.58
C SER A 329 1.55 12.66 -24.72
N GLU A 330 0.25 12.40 -24.56
CA GLU A 330 -0.73 12.59 -25.64
C GLU A 330 -1.25 14.03 -25.78
N ALA A 331 -0.97 14.93 -24.82
CA ALA A 331 -1.44 16.31 -24.88
C ALA A 331 -0.66 17.19 -25.88
N SER A 332 0.57 16.82 -26.25
CA SER A 332 1.39 17.62 -27.19
C SER A 332 1.08 17.37 -28.67
N GLY A 333 0.22 16.39 -29.00
CA GLY A 333 -0.07 16.02 -30.38
C GLY A 333 -1.41 16.52 -30.95
N ARG A 334 -2.22 17.24 -30.16
CA ARG A 334 -3.57 17.67 -30.58
C ARG A 334 -3.69 19.13 -31.03
N GLU A 335 -2.64 19.94 -30.89
CA GLU A 335 -2.69 21.36 -31.29
C GLU A 335 -2.39 21.59 -32.78
N ASP A 336 -1.81 20.62 -33.50
CA ASP A 336 -1.38 20.82 -34.90
C ASP A 336 -2.36 20.33 -35.99
N MET A 337 -3.54 19.81 -35.64
CA MET A 337 -4.52 19.31 -36.64
C MET A 337 -5.71 20.23 -36.93
N ASN A 338 -5.78 21.42 -36.33
CA ASN A 338 -6.82 22.42 -36.61
C ASN A 338 -6.32 23.69 -37.32
N ALA A 339 -5.12 23.66 -37.90
CA ALA A 339 -4.62 24.73 -38.75
C ALA A 339 -4.63 24.31 -40.24
N ALA A 340 -5.72 24.72 -40.90
CA ALA A 340 -5.89 24.99 -42.33
C ALA A 340 -6.34 23.85 -43.29
N PRO A 341 -7.06 24.22 -44.37
CA PRO A 341 -7.62 25.54 -44.71
C PRO A 341 -9.09 25.73 -44.32
#